data_AF-N6T8K5-F1
#
_entry.id   AF-N6T8K5-F1
#
_cell.length_a   1.000
_cell.length_b   1.000
_cell.length_c   1.000
_cell.angle_alpha   90.00
_cell.angle_beta   90.00
_cell.angle_gamma   90.00
#
_symmetry.space_group_name_H-M   'P 1'
#
loop_
_entity.id
_entity.type
_entity.pdbx_description
1 polymer ?
#
loop_
_entity_poly.entity_id
_entity_poly.type
_entity_poly.pdbx_seq_one_letter_code
_entity_poly.pdbx_strand_id
1 'polypeptide(L)'
;MICGLAIYNFTIIDVPFPLALYKKLLNEVVGLSDLKELSPLMANSLKALLEYQNDDLQDIFCLSFDINRDIWGEIVTVELKPNGSNIPVTQDNKQEYVTLYVDYIFRKSVENQYNAFHEGFMKVCGGRVLLLFHSQELMAIVVGNENYDWHALEEAAEYKNGY
;
A
#
# COMPACT_ATOMS: atom_id res chain seq x y z
N MET A 1 13.98 14.02 -0.50
CA MET A 1 14.47 15.27 -1.13
C MET A 1 14.43 15.18 -2.66
N ILE A 2 15.04 14.15 -3.27
CA ILE A 2 15.01 13.95 -4.74
C ILE A 2 13.56 13.86 -5.28
N CYS A 3 12.67 13.12 -4.62
CA CYS A 3 11.28 13.02 -5.09
C CYS A 3 10.52 14.35 -5.08
N GLY A 4 10.64 15.12 -4.00
CA GLY A 4 10.03 16.47 -3.94
C GLY A 4 10.61 17.40 -5.01
N LEU A 5 11.94 17.42 -5.17
CA LEU A 5 12.62 18.25 -6.19
C LEU A 5 12.22 17.89 -7.61
N ALA A 6 12.03 16.61 -7.91
CA ALA A 6 11.60 16.18 -9.23
C ALA A 6 10.16 16.63 -9.53
N ILE A 7 9.25 16.50 -8.56
CA ILE A 7 7.87 17.01 -8.71
C ILE A 7 7.87 18.53 -8.92
N TYR A 8 8.67 19.27 -8.16
CA TYR A 8 8.79 20.72 -8.32
C TYR A 8 9.41 21.14 -9.65
N ASN A 9 10.37 20.36 -10.17
CA ASN A 9 11.02 20.61 -11.45
C ASN A 9 10.29 19.95 -12.64
N PHE A 10 9.06 19.45 -12.47
CA PHE A 10 8.32 18.69 -13.49
C PHE A 10 9.13 17.55 -14.12
N THR A 11 10.04 16.95 -13.35
CA THR A 11 10.81 15.79 -13.74
C THR A 11 10.07 14.55 -13.25
N ILE A 12 9.70 13.68 -14.19
CA ILE A 12 9.07 12.39 -13.88
C ILE A 12 10.10 11.50 -13.19
N ILE A 13 9.73 10.94 -12.04
CA ILE A 13 10.50 9.87 -11.39
C ILE A 13 9.78 8.56 -11.66
N ASP A 14 10.48 7.65 -12.32
CA ASP A 14 10.03 6.26 -12.50
C ASP A 14 10.19 5.47 -11.19
N VAL A 15 9.35 5.81 -10.21
CA VAL A 15 9.19 5.06 -8.97
C VAL A 15 7.68 4.82 -8.81
N PRO A 16 7.17 3.65 -9.25
CA PRO A 16 5.75 3.35 -9.21
C PRO A 16 5.33 3.01 -7.79
N PHE A 17 5.17 4.03 -6.95
CA PHE A 17 4.61 3.85 -5.62
C PHE A 17 3.11 3.49 -5.71
N PRO A 18 2.61 2.64 -4.80
CA PRO A 18 1.19 2.30 -4.74
C PRO A 18 0.33 3.52 -4.41
N LEU A 19 -0.95 3.49 -4.79
CA LEU A 19 -1.90 4.59 -4.50
C LEU A 19 -1.97 4.90 -2.99
N ALA A 20 -1.77 3.89 -2.15
CA ALA A 20 -1.69 4.00 -0.70
C ALA A 20 -0.68 5.04 -0.20
N LEU A 21 0.45 5.25 -0.89
CA LEU A 21 1.41 6.27 -0.50
C LEU A 21 0.82 7.67 -0.64
N TYR A 22 0.15 7.94 -1.76
CA TYR A 22 -0.46 9.23 -2.07
C TYR A 22 -1.64 9.51 -1.13
N LYS A 23 -2.42 8.48 -0.81
CA LYS A 23 -3.44 8.54 0.26
C LYS A 23 -2.84 9.01 1.58
N LYS A 24 -1.73 8.40 2.01
CA LYS A 24 -1.05 8.81 3.25
C LYS A 24 -0.53 10.25 3.19
N LEU A 25 0.00 10.70 2.05
CA LEU A 25 0.46 12.09 1.88
C LEU A 25 -0.70 13.10 2.03
N LEU A 26 -1.92 12.72 1.63
CA LEU A 26 -3.13 13.53 1.72
C LEU A 26 -3.93 13.29 3.02
N ASN A 27 -3.41 12.47 3.94
CA ASN A 27 -4.10 12.04 5.17
C ASN A 27 -5.43 11.29 4.91
N GLU A 28 -5.56 10.63 3.77
CA GLU A 28 -6.68 9.73 3.48
C GLU A 28 -6.51 8.38 4.20
N VAL A 29 -7.62 7.71 4.49
CA VAL A 29 -7.63 6.39 5.12
C VAL A 29 -7.19 5.34 4.10
N VAL A 30 -6.24 4.49 4.51
CA VAL A 30 -5.80 3.33 3.76
C VAL A 30 -6.44 2.08 4.34
N GLY A 31 -7.01 1.23 3.48
CA GLY A 31 -7.81 0.08 3.87
C GLY A 31 -7.38 -1.22 3.20
N LEU A 32 -8.21 -2.25 3.38
CA LEU A 32 -8.00 -3.57 2.78
C LEU A 32 -8.00 -3.53 1.24
N SER A 33 -8.76 -2.62 0.64
CA SER A 33 -8.77 -2.40 -0.81
C SER A 33 -7.40 -1.97 -1.34
N ASP A 34 -6.68 -1.14 -0.59
CA ASP A 34 -5.35 -0.66 -0.96
C ASP A 34 -4.29 -1.76 -0.79
N LEU A 35 -4.48 -2.66 0.19
CA LEU A 35 -3.63 -3.83 0.34
C LEU A 35 -3.67 -4.73 -0.89
N LYS A 36 -4.79 -4.75 -1.62
CA LYS A 36 -4.94 -5.55 -2.84
C LYS A 36 -3.96 -5.14 -3.94
N GLU A 37 -3.60 -3.86 -4.03
CA GLU A 37 -2.60 -3.37 -4.99
C GLU A 37 -1.20 -3.88 -4.64
N LEU A 38 -0.87 -3.98 -3.34
CA LEU A 38 0.42 -4.47 -2.86
C LEU A 38 0.53 -6.00 -2.88
N SER A 39 -0.52 -6.67 -2.43
CA SER A 39 -0.57 -8.13 -2.29
C SER A 39 -2.00 -8.62 -2.45
N PRO A 40 -2.42 -8.98 -3.68
CA PRO A 40 -3.75 -9.53 -3.93
C PRO A 40 -4.04 -10.77 -3.10
N LEU A 41 -3.02 -11.62 -2.90
CA LEU A 41 -3.13 -12.85 -2.12
C LEU A 41 -3.50 -12.55 -0.67
N MET A 42 -2.77 -11.65 0.00
CA MET A 42 -3.06 -11.28 1.39
C MET A 42 -4.41 -10.58 1.52
N ALA A 43 -4.73 -9.66 0.61
CA ALA A 43 -6.02 -8.98 0.63
C ALA A 43 -7.19 -9.96 0.49
N ASN A 44 -7.07 -10.95 -0.40
CA ASN A 44 -8.07 -12.00 -0.56
C ASN A 44 -8.16 -12.92 0.66
N SER A 45 -7.03 -13.26 1.30
CA SER A 45 -7.02 -14.07 2.53
C SER A 45 -7.73 -13.36 3.69
N LEU A 46 -7.41 -12.08 3.94
CA LEU A 46 -8.08 -11.29 4.97
C LEU A 46 -9.55 -11.06 4.65
N LYS A 47 -9.90 -10.89 3.38
CA LYS A 47 -11.31 -10.81 2.95
C LYS A 47 -12.05 -12.12 3.24
N ALA A 48 -11.45 -13.27 2.91
CA ALA A 48 -12.01 -14.58 3.22
C ALA A 48 -12.21 -14.77 4.73
N LEU A 49 -11.27 -14.31 5.56
CA LEU A 49 -11.41 -14.30 7.02
C LEU A 49 -12.62 -13.47 7.47
N LEU A 50 -12.82 -12.27 6.92
CA LEU A 50 -13.98 -11.43 7.24
C LEU A 50 -15.31 -12.06 6.81
N GLU A 51 -15.34 -12.67 5.63
CA GLU A 51 -16.54 -13.29 5.06
C GLU A 51 -16.87 -14.66 5.71
N TYR A 52 -15.94 -15.26 6.44
CA TYR A 52 -16.12 -16.54 7.12
C TYR A 52 -17.11 -16.44 8.29
N GLN A 53 -18.21 -17.21 8.27
CA GLN A 53 -19.30 -17.08 9.26
C GLN A 53 -19.46 -18.27 10.21
N ASN A 54 -18.75 -19.39 10.00
CA ASN A 54 -18.93 -20.56 10.85
C ASN A 54 -18.16 -20.44 12.18
N ASP A 55 -18.62 -21.15 13.20
CA ASP A 55 -18.07 -21.06 14.56
C ASP A 55 -16.68 -21.70 14.74
N ASP A 56 -16.20 -22.46 13.76
CA ASP A 56 -14.90 -23.13 13.70
C ASP A 56 -13.78 -22.26 13.08
N LEU A 57 -13.99 -20.94 13.00
CA LEU A 57 -13.01 -19.98 12.46
C LEU A 57 -11.64 -20.14 13.14
N GLN A 58 -11.62 -20.26 14.47
CA GLN A 58 -10.38 -20.34 15.22
C GLN A 58 -9.59 -21.62 14.85
N ASP A 59 -10.27 -22.75 14.68
CA ASP A 59 -9.64 -24.03 14.34
C ASP A 59 -9.14 -24.07 12.89
N ILE A 60 -9.89 -23.46 11.96
CA ILE A 60 -9.53 -23.44 10.53
C ILE A 60 -8.38 -22.48 10.24
N PHE A 61 -8.44 -21.27 10.78
CA PHE A 61 -7.45 -20.23 10.48
C PHE A 61 -6.25 -20.30 11.43
N CYS A 62 -6.44 -20.74 12.68
CA CYS A 62 -5.37 -20.82 13.69
C CYS A 62 -4.53 -19.54 13.78
N LEU A 63 -5.18 -18.37 13.70
CA LEU A 63 -4.54 -17.06 13.77
C LEU A 63 -4.57 -16.51 15.20
N SER A 64 -3.51 -15.82 15.59
CA SER A 64 -3.46 -14.96 16.77
C SER A 64 -3.20 -13.51 16.34
N PHE A 65 -3.21 -12.55 17.27
CA PHE A 65 -2.95 -11.14 16.95
C PHE A 65 -1.45 -10.85 16.77
N ASP A 66 -0.77 -11.66 15.98
CA ASP A 66 0.62 -11.54 15.58
C ASP A 66 0.81 -11.93 14.12
N ILE A 67 1.95 -11.55 13.55
CA ILE A 67 2.29 -11.82 12.15
C ILE A 67 3.76 -12.16 12.03
N ASN A 68 4.10 -13.01 11.05
CA ASN A 68 5.47 -13.32 10.72
C ASN A 68 5.99 -12.41 9.60
N ARG A 69 7.14 -11.78 9.81
CA ARG A 69 7.78 -10.90 8.86
C ARG A 69 9.20 -11.37 8.57
N ASP A 70 9.52 -11.52 7.29
CA ASP A 70 10.90 -11.64 6.86
C ASP A 70 11.55 -10.26 6.91
N ILE A 71 12.55 -10.11 7.77
CA ILE A 71 13.37 -8.91 7.89
C ILE A 71 14.81 -9.35 7.68
N TRP A 72 15.34 -9.07 6.49
CA TRP A 72 16.72 -9.40 6.09
C TRP A 72 17.06 -10.90 6.17
N GLY A 73 16.10 -11.78 5.89
CA GLY A 73 16.28 -13.23 5.91
C GLY A 73 15.96 -13.87 7.27
N GLU A 74 15.62 -13.08 8.28
CA GLU A 74 15.15 -13.57 9.58
C GLU A 74 13.63 -13.42 9.71
N ILE A 75 12.97 -14.50 10.12
CA ILE A 75 11.53 -14.47 10.40
C ILE A 75 11.33 -13.94 11.82
N VAL A 76 10.76 -12.74 11.91
CA VAL A 76 10.41 -12.09 13.18
C VAL A 76 8.89 -12.12 13.36
N THR A 77 8.45 -12.61 14.51
CA THR A 77 7.04 -12.50 14.91
C THR A 77 6.79 -11.14 15.53
N VAL A 78 5.80 -10.42 14.99
CA VAL A 78 5.41 -9.08 15.43
C VAL A 78 3.99 -9.11 15.96
N GLU A 79 3.83 -8.77 17.23
CA GLU A 79 2.50 -8.63 17.83
C GLU A 79 1.79 -7.38 17.30
N LEU A 80 0.55 -7.54 16.84
CA LEU A 80 -0.28 -6.45 16.34
C LEU A 80 -0.84 -5.56 17.46
N LYS A 81 -1.04 -6.15 18.64
CA LYS A 81 -1.47 -5.51 19.89
C LYS A 81 -0.75 -6.13 21.10
N PRO A 82 -0.77 -5.50 22.29
CA PRO A 82 -0.09 -6.04 23.47
C PRO A 82 -0.55 -7.47 23.78
N ASN A 83 0.40 -8.39 23.96
CA ASN A 83 0.14 -9.81 24.23
C ASN A 83 -0.64 -10.50 23.08
N GLY A 84 -0.47 -9.99 21.86
CA GLY A 84 -1.21 -10.41 20.68
C GLY A 84 -1.01 -11.88 20.31
N SER A 85 0.20 -12.43 20.51
CA SER A 85 0.47 -13.85 20.23
C SER A 85 -0.33 -14.80 21.11
N ASN A 86 -0.87 -14.33 22.23
CA ASN A 86 -1.70 -15.13 23.15
C ASN A 86 -3.20 -14.87 22.98
N ILE A 87 -3.60 -14.02 22.02
CA ILE A 87 -4.99 -13.67 21.78
C ILE A 87 -5.40 -14.30 20.45
N PRO A 88 -6.25 -15.34 20.44
CA PRO A 88 -6.70 -15.94 19.21
C PRO A 88 -7.67 -15.03 18.45
N VAL A 89 -7.67 -15.16 17.14
CA VAL A 89 -8.66 -14.53 16.27
C VAL A 89 -9.96 -15.34 16.30
N THR A 90 -11.06 -14.67 16.61
CA THR A 90 -12.41 -15.22 16.76
C THR A 90 -13.40 -14.46 15.87
N GLN A 91 -14.64 -14.93 15.78
CA GLN A 91 -15.70 -14.26 15.03
C GLN A 91 -15.93 -12.81 15.50
N ASP A 92 -15.84 -12.56 16.81
CA ASP A 92 -16.09 -11.24 17.40
C ASP A 92 -14.96 -10.24 17.14
N ASN A 93 -13.72 -10.72 16.99
CA ASN A 93 -12.53 -9.87 16.94
C ASN A 93 -11.81 -9.87 15.57
N LYS A 94 -12.25 -10.67 14.59
CA LYS A 94 -11.63 -10.74 13.25
C LYS A 94 -11.56 -9.39 12.54
N GLN A 95 -12.55 -8.51 12.74
CA GLN A 95 -12.53 -7.16 12.17
C GLN A 95 -11.40 -6.30 12.76
N GLU A 96 -11.13 -6.45 14.06
CA GLU A 96 -10.02 -5.79 14.74
C GLU A 96 -8.68 -6.32 14.20
N TYR A 97 -8.54 -7.64 14.05
CA TYR A 97 -7.34 -8.27 13.49
C TYR A 97 -7.01 -7.70 12.10
N VAL A 98 -7.98 -7.67 11.19
CA VAL A 98 -7.77 -7.13 9.83
C VAL A 98 -7.41 -5.65 9.87
N THR A 99 -8.05 -4.86 10.74
CA THR A 99 -7.75 -3.43 10.89
C THR A 99 -6.31 -3.21 11.36
N LEU A 100 -5.87 -3.95 12.39
CA LEU A 100 -4.51 -3.86 12.91
C LEU A 100 -3.47 -4.39 11.93
N TYR A 101 -3.81 -5.42 11.15
CA TYR A 101 -2.95 -5.94 10.10
C TYR A 101 -2.69 -4.87 9.03
N VAL A 102 -3.76 -4.25 8.51
CA VAL A 102 -3.66 -3.18 7.50
C VAL A 102 -2.89 -1.97 8.05
N ASP A 103 -3.17 -1.55 9.30
CA ASP A 103 -2.42 -0.48 9.98
C ASP A 103 -0.93 -0.82 10.10
N TYR A 104 -0.60 -2.05 10.45
CA TYR A 104 0.79 -2.48 10.54
C TYR A 104 1.50 -2.38 9.19
N ILE A 105 0.92 -2.94 8.12
CA ILE A 105 1.51 -2.92 6.77
C ILE A 105 1.77 -1.48 6.32
N PHE A 106 0.76 -0.62 6.38
CA PHE A 106 0.86 0.71 5.77
C PHE A 106 1.46 1.79 6.68
N ARG A 107 1.43 1.61 8.00
CA ARG A 107 1.93 2.62 8.95
C ARG A 107 3.11 2.12 9.75
N LYS A 108 2.93 1.12 10.63
CA LYS A 108 3.98 0.72 11.59
C LYS A 108 5.23 0.17 10.90
N SER A 109 5.06 -0.67 9.88
CA SER A 109 6.19 -1.39 9.26
C SER A 109 7.10 -0.50 8.40
N VAL A 110 6.66 0.71 8.08
CA VAL A 110 7.38 1.66 7.21
C VAL A 110 7.51 3.05 7.86
N GLU A 111 7.21 3.18 9.15
CA GLU A 111 7.07 4.48 9.83
C GLU A 111 8.30 5.38 9.66
N ASN A 112 9.50 4.83 9.91
CA ASN A 112 10.75 5.58 9.83
C ASN A 112 11.04 6.06 8.39
N GLN A 113 10.89 5.17 7.41
CA GLN A 113 11.13 5.45 5.99
C GLN A 113 10.09 6.44 5.46
N TYR A 114 8.83 6.24 5.84
CA TYR A 114 7.71 7.10 5.46
C TYR A 114 7.90 8.51 6.03
N ASN A 115 8.26 8.66 7.31
CA ASN A 115 8.45 9.97 7.92
C ASN A 115 9.57 10.76 7.22
N ALA A 116 10.72 10.11 6.95
CA ALA A 116 11.81 10.74 6.23
C ALA A 116 11.41 11.13 4.79
N PHE A 117 10.63 10.29 4.11
CA PHE A 117 10.08 10.60 2.78
C PHE A 117 9.10 11.78 2.85
N HIS A 118 8.14 11.72 3.76
CA HIS A 118 7.09 12.72 3.96
C HIS A 118 7.68 14.10 4.26
N GLU A 119 8.66 14.20 5.18
CA GLU A 119 9.36 15.46 5.46
C GLU A 119 10.07 16.00 4.21
N GLY A 120 10.74 15.13 3.46
CA GLY A 120 11.42 15.51 2.23
C GLY A 120 10.46 15.95 1.11
N PHE A 121 9.28 15.34 1.04
CA PHE A 121 8.22 15.69 0.09
C PHE A 121 7.58 17.03 0.47
N MET A 122 7.18 17.20 1.73
CA MET A 122 6.53 18.42 2.22
C MET A 122 7.43 19.64 2.21
N LYS A 123 8.76 19.50 2.30
CA LYS A 123 9.68 20.63 2.12
C LYS A 123 9.61 21.29 0.75
N VAL A 124 9.20 20.54 -0.28
CA VAL A 124 9.24 20.99 -1.67
C VAL A 124 7.84 21.18 -2.24
N CYS A 125 6.94 20.25 -1.94
CA CYS A 125 5.56 20.28 -2.42
C CYS A 125 4.58 20.82 -1.36
N GLY A 126 5.04 21.10 -0.13
CA GLY A 126 4.17 21.46 0.99
C GLY A 126 3.37 22.73 0.75
N GLY A 127 2.05 22.65 1.00
CA GLY A 127 1.14 23.77 0.87
C GLY A 127 -0.31 23.31 0.79
N ARG A 128 -1.24 24.26 0.94
CA ARG A 128 -2.70 23.99 0.84
C ARG A 128 -3.11 23.47 -0.54
N VAL A 129 -2.30 23.72 -1.57
CA VAL A 129 -2.55 23.28 -2.95
C VAL A 129 -2.49 21.75 -3.07
N LEU A 130 -1.64 21.06 -2.30
CA LEU A 130 -1.61 19.60 -2.30
C LEU A 130 -2.94 18.99 -1.86
N LEU A 131 -3.60 19.61 -0.88
CA LEU A 131 -4.88 19.14 -0.34
C LEU A 131 -6.05 19.35 -1.31
N LEU A 132 -5.83 19.98 -2.47
CA LEU A 132 -6.83 20.10 -3.52
C LEU A 132 -6.87 18.88 -4.45
N PHE A 133 -5.83 18.05 -4.43
CA PHE A 133 -5.75 16.86 -5.28
C PHE A 133 -6.40 15.66 -4.61
N HIS A 134 -7.01 14.81 -5.43
CA HIS A 134 -7.30 13.42 -5.08
C HIS A 134 -6.02 12.60 -5.19
N SER A 135 -5.92 11.51 -4.41
CA SER A 135 -4.75 10.62 -4.43
C SER A 135 -4.34 10.14 -5.82
N GLN A 136 -5.30 9.89 -6.71
CA GLN A 136 -5.04 9.48 -8.11
C GLN A 136 -4.44 10.61 -8.95
N GLU A 137 -4.90 11.85 -8.76
CA GLU A 137 -4.38 13.03 -9.47
C GLU A 137 -2.96 13.35 -9.01
N LEU A 138 -2.72 13.25 -7.69
CA LEU A 138 -1.38 13.42 -7.14
C LEU A 138 -0.42 12.36 -7.69
N MET A 139 -0.84 11.10 -7.73
CA MET A 139 -0.06 10.02 -8.34
C MET A 139 0.31 10.32 -9.80
N ALA A 140 -0.67 10.74 -10.61
CA ALA A 140 -0.46 11.07 -12.02
C ALA A 140 0.52 12.25 -12.21
N ILE A 141 0.56 13.21 -11.28
CA ILE A 141 1.54 14.32 -11.32
C ILE A 141 2.96 13.82 -11.02
N VAL A 142 3.11 12.86 -10.08
CA VAL A 142 4.42 12.37 -9.65
C VAL A 142 5.02 11.36 -10.63
N VAL A 143 4.20 10.40 -11.09
CA VAL A 143 4.61 9.29 -11.95
C VAL A 143 4.48 9.64 -13.43
N GLY A 144 3.72 10.69 -13.76
CA GLY A 144 3.27 10.95 -15.12
C GLY A 144 2.02 10.14 -15.45
N ASN A 145 1.42 10.44 -16.60
CA ASN A 145 0.28 9.70 -17.13
C ASN A 145 0.75 8.82 -18.29
N GLU A 146 0.53 7.52 -18.16
CA GLU A 146 0.68 6.50 -19.20
C GLU A 146 -0.48 6.54 -20.22
N ASN A 147 -0.90 7.74 -20.63
CA ASN A 147 -1.80 7.90 -21.77
C ASN A 147 -0.99 7.62 -23.05
N TYR A 148 -0.69 6.34 -23.26
CA TYR A 148 -0.02 5.86 -24.45
C TYR A 148 -0.94 6.08 -25.64
N ASP A 149 -0.44 6.83 -26.62
CA ASP A 149 -1.07 6.90 -27.93
C ASP A 149 -0.78 5.58 -28.65
N TRP A 150 -1.68 4.61 -28.44
CA TRP A 150 -1.58 3.30 -29.07
C TRP A 150 -1.60 3.37 -30.60
N HIS A 151 -2.24 4.40 -31.16
CA HIS A 151 -2.27 4.61 -32.61
C HIS A 151 -0.90 5.11 -33.11
N ALA A 152 -0.26 6.03 -32.40
CA ALA A 152 1.11 6.45 -32.72
C ALA A 152 2.13 5.32 -32.53
N LEU A 153 1.94 4.46 -31.53
CA LEU A 153 2.78 3.26 -31.34
C LEU A 153 2.61 2.26 -32.48
N GLU A 154 1.37 2.04 -32.94
CA GLU A 154 1.05 1.18 -34.08
C GLU A 154 1.68 1.70 -35.38
N GLU A 155 1.59 3.02 -35.65
CA GLU A 155 2.21 3.63 -36.83
C GLU A 155 3.75 3.55 -36.82
N ALA A 156 4.37 3.56 -35.64
CA ALA A 156 5.82 3.53 -35.48
C ALA A 156 6.42 2.10 -35.37
N ALA A 157 5.58 1.06 -35.33
CA ALA A 157 6.02 -0.33 -35.17
C ALA A 157 6.44 -0.96 -36.52
N GLU A 158 7.67 -1.47 -36.61
CA GLU A 158 8.10 -2.32 -37.73
C GLU A 158 7.98 -3.80 -37.39
N TYR A 159 7.29 -4.55 -38.26
CA TYR A 159 7.17 -6.00 -38.15
C TYR A 159 8.21 -6.71 -39.04
N LYS A 160 8.88 -7.73 -38.52
CA LYS A 160 9.88 -8.54 -39.23
C LYS A 160 9.68 -10.02 -38.95
N ASN A 161 10.11 -10.86 -39.90
CA ASN A 161 10.04 -12.33 -39.84
C ASN A 161 8.62 -12.92 -39.82
N GLY A 162 7.73 -12.40 -40.66
CA GLY A 162 6.43 -13.03 -40.95
C GLY A 162 5.28 -12.66 -40.02
N TYR A 163 5.47 -11.59 -39.24
CA TYR A 163 4.40 -10.83 -38.60
C TYR A 163 4.11 -9.58 -39.43
#